data_AF-A0A841DVC7-F1
#
_entry.id   AF-A0A841DVC7-F1
#
_cell.length_a   1.000
_cell.length_b   1.000
_cell.length_c   1.000
_cell.angle_alpha   90.00
_cell.angle_beta   90.00
_cell.angle_gamma   90.00
#
_symmetry.space_group_name_H-M   'P 1'
#
loop_
_entity.id
_entity.type
_entity.pdbx_description
1 polymer ?
#
loop_
_entity_poly.entity_id
_entity_poly.type
_entity_poly.pdbx_seq_one_letter_code
_entity_poly.pdbx_strand_id
1 'polypeptide(L)'
;MRGLRKYWGYLLFVALITTAWTWTLGPGVLVAAWVLVTAFFLFQAPVYCGAETRAGQLCRNNANGILMGCSFRQHKWQKLKLAFVPRRWRELNKGLWVSGGKILATLSAIVAVVSGVVSTTLAVVNA
;
A
#
# COMPACT_ATOMS: atom_id res chain seq x y z
N MET A 1 21.10 9.05 8.17
CA MET A 1 20.21 8.57 7.08
C MET A 1 19.16 7.53 7.54
N ARG A 2 18.43 7.75 8.64
CA ARG A 2 17.40 6.79 9.11
C ARG A 2 16.03 6.96 8.43
N GLY A 3 15.74 8.15 7.91
CA GLY A 3 14.48 8.46 7.23
C GLY A 3 14.34 7.75 5.88
N LEU A 4 15.38 7.79 5.03
CA LEU A 4 15.32 7.27 3.65
C LEU A 4 15.00 5.76 3.61
N ARG A 5 15.53 4.99 4.57
CA ARG A 5 15.28 3.55 4.70
C ARG A 5 13.79 3.23 4.94
N LYS A 6 13.04 4.17 5.54
CA LYS A 6 11.60 4.04 5.79
C LYS A 6 10.75 4.28 4.54
N TYR A 7 11.30 4.95 3.53
CA TYR A 7 10.63 5.29 2.27
C TYR A 7 11.17 4.49 1.07
N TRP A 8 11.95 3.43 1.31
CA TRP A 8 12.54 2.62 0.23
C TRP A 8 11.49 2.11 -0.78
N GLY A 9 10.32 1.69 -0.33
CA GLY A 9 9.29 1.22 -1.27
C GLY A 9 8.74 2.31 -2.19
N TYR A 10 8.81 3.59 -1.81
CA TYR A 10 8.51 4.70 -2.73
C TYR A 10 9.59 4.85 -3.80
N LEU A 11 10.86 4.71 -3.43
CA LEU A 11 11.97 4.73 -4.39
C LEU A 11 11.88 3.56 -5.38
N LEU A 12 11.59 2.36 -4.86
CA LEU A 12 11.39 1.17 -5.68
C LEU A 12 10.17 1.33 -6.61
N PHE A 13 9.07 1.90 -6.12
CA PHE A 13 7.90 2.20 -6.93
C PHE A 13 8.20 3.16 -8.10
N VAL A 14 8.92 4.26 -7.83
CA VAL A 14 9.33 5.20 -8.89
C VAL A 14 10.26 4.51 -9.90
N ALA A 15 11.24 3.74 -9.41
CA ALA A 15 12.13 2.98 -10.27
C ALA A 15 11.36 2.00 -11.17
N LEU A 16 10.39 1.24 -10.63
CA LEU A 16 9.56 0.32 -11.42
C LEU A 16 8.70 1.05 -12.45
N ILE A 17 8.09 2.19 -12.09
CA ILE A 17 7.33 2.99 -13.05
C ILE A 17 8.20 3.46 -14.21
N THR A 18 9.48 3.78 -13.98
CA THR A 18 10.38 4.21 -15.06
C THR A 18 10.96 3.06 -15.87
N THR A 19 11.21 1.91 -15.25
CA THR A 19 11.96 0.80 -15.87
C THR A 19 11.06 -0.31 -16.42
N ALA A 20 9.85 -0.51 -15.89
CA ALA A 20 8.94 -1.55 -16.33
C ALA A 20 8.54 -1.41 -17.81
N TRP A 21 8.60 -0.19 -18.37
CA TRP A 21 8.32 0.08 -19.78
C TRP A 21 9.49 -0.18 -20.72
N THR A 22 10.68 -0.50 -20.20
CA THR A 22 11.84 -0.85 -21.05
C THR A 22 11.79 -2.29 -21.55
N TRP A 23 10.96 -3.14 -20.94
CA TRP A 23 10.70 -4.55 -21.33
C TRP A 23 11.97 -5.43 -21.32
N THR A 24 13.05 -4.93 -20.74
CA THR A 24 14.32 -5.63 -20.56
C THR A 24 14.31 -6.59 -19.37
N LEU A 25 13.34 -6.41 -18.46
CA LEU A 25 13.19 -7.22 -17.27
C LEU A 25 12.22 -8.38 -17.54
N GLY A 26 12.67 -9.60 -17.28
CA GLY A 26 11.84 -10.79 -17.45
C GLY A 26 10.54 -10.73 -16.61
N PRO A 27 9.44 -11.35 -17.08
CA PRO A 27 8.12 -11.21 -16.46
C PRO A 27 8.10 -11.64 -14.99
N GLY A 28 8.87 -12.67 -14.62
CA GLY A 28 8.99 -13.11 -13.22
C GLY A 28 9.59 -12.06 -12.29
N VAL A 29 10.58 -11.29 -12.76
CA VAL A 29 11.20 -10.21 -11.97
C VAL A 29 10.21 -9.06 -11.77
N LEU A 30 9.46 -8.69 -12.82
CA LEU A 30 8.44 -7.66 -12.76
C LEU A 30 7.34 -8.02 -11.76
N VAL A 31 6.78 -9.24 -11.83
CA VAL A 31 5.75 -9.71 -10.89
C VAL A 31 6.27 -9.62 -9.45
N ALA A 32 7.46 -10.17 -9.19
CA ALA A 32 8.04 -10.18 -7.85
C ALA A 32 8.24 -8.75 -7.31
N ALA A 33 8.74 -7.83 -8.14
CA ALA A 33 8.99 -6.46 -7.75
C ALA A 33 7.69 -5.68 -7.46
N TRP A 34 6.66 -5.82 -8.29
CA TRP A 34 5.36 -5.18 -8.07
C TRP A 34 4.63 -5.71 -6.83
N VAL A 35 4.69 -7.03 -6.59
CA VAL A 35 4.16 -7.64 -5.37
C VAL A 35 4.87 -7.08 -4.14
N LEU A 36 6.20 -6.97 -4.20
CA LEU A 36 7.00 -6.47 -3.09
C LEU A 36 6.69 -4.99 -2.78
N VAL A 37 6.56 -4.14 -3.80
CA VAL A 37 6.15 -2.73 -3.63
C VAL A 37 4.74 -2.63 -3.05
N THR A 38 3.80 -3.44 -3.54
CA THR A 38 2.43 -3.47 -3.04
C THR A 38 2.41 -3.88 -1.56
N ALA A 39 3.14 -4.94 -1.20
CA ALA A 39 3.28 -5.39 0.18
C ALA A 39 3.88 -4.30 1.08
N PHE A 40 4.85 -3.54 0.58
CA PHE A 40 5.39 -2.39 1.31
C PHE A 40 4.30 -1.34 1.64
N PHE A 41 3.48 -0.94 0.66
CA PHE A 41 2.40 0.02 0.91
C PHE A 41 1.35 -0.51 1.89
N LEU A 42 1.02 -1.80 1.80
CA LEU A 42 0.04 -2.43 2.68
C LEU A 42 0.53 -2.60 4.13
N PHE A 43 1.82 -2.90 4.34
CA PHE A 43 2.33 -3.35 5.65
C PHE A 43 3.46 -2.52 6.27
N GLN A 44 4.11 -1.60 5.54
CA GLN A 44 5.28 -0.88 6.04
C GLN A 44 5.24 0.62 5.81
N ALA A 45 4.45 1.12 4.85
CA ALA A 45 4.42 2.54 4.53
C ALA A 45 4.08 3.41 5.77
N PRO A 46 4.85 4.47 6.06
CA PRO A 46 4.57 5.34 7.19
C PRO A 46 3.27 6.13 6.96
N VAL A 47 2.18 5.71 7.59
CA VAL A 47 0.86 6.30 7.41
C VAL A 47 0.14 6.49 8.74
N TYR A 48 -0.93 7.27 8.76
CA TYR A 48 -1.80 7.38 9.92
C TYR A 48 -2.75 6.19 10.06
N CYS A 49 -3.08 5.77 11.29
CA CYS A 49 -3.90 4.59 11.56
C CYS A 49 -5.31 4.68 10.95
N GLY A 50 -6.01 5.80 11.13
CA GLY A 50 -7.37 6.07 10.64
C GLY A 50 -8.41 5.00 11.00
N ALA A 51 -8.21 4.26 12.10
CA ALA A 51 -9.24 3.42 12.68
C ALA A 51 -10.26 4.31 13.42
N GLU A 52 -11.52 3.90 13.45
CA GLU A 52 -12.56 4.62 14.17
C GLU A 52 -12.45 4.35 15.67
N THR A 53 -12.37 5.42 16.46
CA THR A 53 -12.32 5.37 17.91
C THR A 53 -13.73 5.19 18.50
N ARG A 54 -13.82 4.89 19.80
CA ARG A 54 -15.11 4.75 20.50
C ARG A 54 -15.98 6.02 20.47
N ALA A 55 -15.36 7.18 20.20
CA ALA A 55 -16.04 8.46 20.04
C ALA A 55 -16.45 8.78 18.59
N GLY A 56 -16.33 7.82 17.66
CA GLY A 56 -16.64 8.02 16.24
C GLY A 56 -15.61 8.86 15.47
N GLN A 57 -14.46 9.19 16.08
CA GLN A 57 -13.39 9.94 15.44
C GLN A 57 -12.32 9.03 14.84
N LEU A 58 -11.64 9.49 13.78
CA LEU A 58 -10.59 8.73 13.11
C LEU A 58 -9.24 8.92 13.82
N CYS A 59 -8.59 7.81 14.17
CA CYS A 59 -7.31 7.81 14.87
C CYS A 59 -6.18 8.41 14.01
N ARG A 60 -5.55 9.48 14.52
CA ARG A 60 -4.40 10.15 13.89
C ARG A 60 -3.04 9.70 14.43
N ASN A 61 -2.98 8.53 15.08
CA ASN A 61 -1.70 7.99 15.53
C ASN A 61 -0.92 7.35 14.37
N ASN A 62 0.41 7.34 14.45
CA ASN A 62 1.28 6.75 13.45
C ASN A 62 1.08 5.22 13.39
N ALA A 63 1.09 4.69 12.17
CA ALA A 63 0.99 3.29 11.83
C ALA A 63 1.99 2.94 10.71
N ASN A 64 2.24 1.66 10.51
CA ASN A 64 3.14 1.14 9.48
C ASN A 64 2.34 0.32 8.48
N GLY A 65 1.86 0.93 7.40
CA GLY A 65 1.11 0.29 6.33
C GLY A 65 -0.38 0.60 6.36
N ILE A 66 -1.02 0.50 5.19
CA ILE A 66 -2.46 0.75 5.01
C ILE A 66 -3.31 -0.24 5.84
N LEU A 67 -2.90 -1.50 5.92
CA LEU A 67 -3.66 -2.56 6.61
C LEU A 67 -3.27 -2.76 8.07
N MET A 68 -2.18 -2.14 8.52
CA MET A 68 -1.75 -2.22 9.91
C MET A 68 -2.42 -1.15 10.77
N GLY A 69 -2.70 -1.51 12.02
CA GLY A 69 -3.11 -0.56 13.06
C GLY A 69 -1.92 0.13 13.71
N CYS A 70 -2.18 1.16 14.52
CA CYS A 70 -1.18 1.77 15.41
C CYS A 70 -0.82 0.84 16.59
N SER A 71 -0.11 1.36 17.59
CA SER A 71 0.27 0.62 18.81
C SER A 71 -0.91 -0.03 19.54
N PHE A 72 -2.11 0.55 19.46
CA PHE A 72 -3.32 -0.02 20.07
C PHE A 72 -3.77 -1.33 19.40
N ARG A 73 -3.81 -2.41 20.19
CA ARG A 73 -4.24 -3.75 19.73
C ARG A 73 -5.66 -3.76 19.16
N GLN A 74 -6.57 -2.94 19.71
CA GLN A 74 -7.95 -2.81 19.23
C GLN A 74 -8.00 -2.31 17.78
N HIS A 75 -7.21 -1.29 17.45
CA HIS A 75 -7.16 -0.74 16.08
C HIS A 75 -6.55 -1.73 15.08
N LYS A 76 -5.60 -2.58 15.51
CA LYS A 76 -5.06 -3.66 14.67
C LYS A 76 -6.13 -4.68 14.31
N TRP A 77 -6.91 -5.13 15.30
CA TRP A 77 -8.01 -6.07 15.07
C TRP A 77 -9.14 -5.47 14.23
N GLN A 78 -9.45 -4.19 14.44
CA GLN A 78 -10.43 -3.47 13.63
C GLN A 78 -9.97 -3.43 12.17
N LYS A 79 -8.74 -2.98 11.90
CA LYS A 79 -8.14 -2.98 10.56
C LYS A 79 -8.13 -4.35 9.89
N LEU A 80 -7.74 -5.39 10.63
CA LEU A 80 -7.72 -6.76 10.13
C LEU A 80 -9.15 -7.21 9.75
N LYS A 81 -10.13 -7.01 10.63
CA LYS A 81 -11.54 -7.31 10.33
C LYS A 81 -12.06 -6.50 9.15
N LEU A 82 -11.70 -5.22 9.03
CA LEU A 82 -12.08 -4.38 7.91
C LEU A 82 -11.53 -4.90 6.57
N ALA A 83 -10.34 -5.50 6.56
CA ALA A 83 -9.76 -6.12 5.37
C ALA A 83 -10.53 -7.38 4.96
N PHE A 84 -10.93 -8.22 5.91
CA PHE A 84 -11.56 -9.52 5.63
C PHE A 84 -13.10 -9.52 5.61
N VAL A 85 -13.76 -8.49 6.12
CA VAL A 85 -15.23 -8.42 6.21
C VAL A 85 -15.77 -7.41 5.20
N PRO A 86 -16.35 -7.88 4.06
CA PRO A 86 -16.83 -7.01 2.98
C PRO A 86 -17.86 -5.97 3.44
N ARG A 87 -18.73 -6.36 4.38
CA ARG A 87 -19.77 -5.48 4.95
C ARG A 87 -19.21 -4.21 5.61
N ARG A 88 -17.92 -4.19 5.96
CA ARG A 88 -17.26 -3.03 6.60
C ARG A 88 -16.28 -2.29 5.69
N TRP A 89 -16.23 -2.61 4.39
CA TRP A 89 -15.35 -1.91 3.45
C TRP A 89 -15.68 -0.42 3.33
N ARG A 90 -16.92 0.00 3.62
CA ARG A 90 -17.28 1.42 3.67
C ARG A 90 -16.55 2.17 4.79
N GLU A 91 -16.37 1.53 5.95
CA GLU A 91 -15.59 2.08 7.08
C GLU A 91 -14.10 2.08 6.76
N LEU A 92 -13.62 1.02 6.10
CA LEU A 92 -12.25 0.94 5.62
C LEU A 92 -11.94 2.11 4.67
N ASN A 93 -12.82 2.35 3.70
CA ASN A 93 -12.65 3.39 2.69
C ASN A 93 -12.55 4.77 3.33
N LYS A 94 -13.45 5.12 4.27
CA LYS A 94 -13.36 6.38 5.04
C LYS A 94 -11.99 6.53 5.72
N GLY A 95 -11.46 5.44 6.27
CA GLY A 95 -10.16 5.40 6.92
C GLY A 95 -8.95 5.58 5.98
N LEU A 96 -9.10 5.35 4.66
CA LEU A 96 -8.01 5.52 3.68
C LEU A 96 -7.72 7.00 3.37
N TRP A 97 -8.76 7.85 3.40
CA TRP A 97 -8.69 9.25 2.98
C TRP A 97 -8.39 10.25 4.11
N VAL A 98 -8.02 9.76 5.31
CA VAL A 98 -7.89 10.59 6.52
C VAL A 98 -6.73 11.58 6.49
N SER A 99 -5.71 11.33 5.65
CA SER A 99 -4.47 12.10 5.65
C SER A 99 -3.73 11.99 4.33
N GLY A 100 -3.01 13.04 3.93
CA GLY A 100 -2.24 13.09 2.69
C GLY A 100 -1.29 11.90 2.49
N GLY A 101 -0.52 11.51 3.51
CA GLY A 101 0.40 10.36 3.41
C GLY A 101 -0.31 9.03 3.14
N LYS A 102 -1.52 8.87 3.66
CA LYS A 102 -2.32 7.65 3.48
C LYS A 102 -3.08 7.64 2.15
N ILE A 103 -3.50 8.80 1.67
CA ILE A 103 -3.99 9.00 0.31
C ILE A 103 -2.89 8.63 -0.68
N LEU A 104 -1.68 9.17 -0.50
CA LEU A 104 -0.52 8.84 -1.33
C LEU A 104 -0.24 7.33 -1.32
N ALA A 105 -0.12 6.71 -0.15
CA ALA A 105 0.11 5.26 -0.07
C ALA A 105 -0.98 4.44 -0.75
N THR A 106 -2.26 4.84 -0.60
CA THR A 106 -3.40 4.15 -1.22
C THR A 106 -3.36 4.28 -2.73
N LEU A 107 -3.14 5.49 -3.25
CA LEU A 107 -2.99 5.73 -4.69
C LEU A 107 -1.77 4.98 -5.26
N SER A 108 -0.63 5.02 -4.57
CA SER A 108 0.57 4.28 -4.98
C SER A 108 0.32 2.77 -5.00
N ALA A 109 -0.42 2.22 -4.03
CA ALA A 109 -0.79 0.81 -4.03
C ALA A 109 -1.71 0.45 -5.22
N ILE A 110 -2.70 1.29 -5.53
CA ILE A 110 -3.59 1.08 -6.67
C ILE A 110 -2.80 1.12 -7.98
N VAL A 111 -1.98 2.16 -8.17
CA VAL A 111 -1.12 2.29 -9.36
C VAL A 111 -0.15 1.11 -9.45
N ALA A 112 0.43 0.66 -8.32
CA ALA A 112 1.35 -0.47 -8.31
C ALA A 112 0.69 -1.77 -8.78
N VAL A 113 -0.54 -2.04 -8.34
CA VAL A 113 -1.30 -3.21 -8.76
C VAL A 113 -1.64 -3.13 -10.25
N VAL A 114 -2.17 -2.00 -10.71
CA VAL A 114 -2.58 -1.82 -12.11
C VAL A 114 -1.38 -1.89 -13.05
N SER A 115 -0.31 -1.13 -12.76
CA SER A 115 0.93 -1.16 -13.53
C SER A 115 1.59 -2.54 -13.48
N GLY A 116 1.48 -3.24 -12.34
CA GLY A 116 1.95 -4.62 -12.21
C GLY A 116 1.25 -5.58 -13.15
N VAL A 117 -0.08 -5.52 -13.24
CA VAL A 117 -0.84 -6.35 -14.18
C VAL A 117 -0.49 -5.99 -15.63
N VAL A 118 -0.49 -4.70 -15.99
CA VAL A 118 -0.26 -4.27 -17.38
C VAL A 118 1.17 -4.57 -17.85
N SER A 119 2.17 -4.24 -17.03
CA SER A 119 3.57 -4.45 -17.44
C SER A 119 3.93 -5.93 -17.52
N THR A 120 3.39 -6.77 -16.63
CA THR A 120 3.68 -8.20 -16.64
C THR A 120 2.97 -8.91 -17.79
N THR A 121 1.72 -8.55 -18.12
CA THR A 121 1.05 -9.11 -19.30
C THR A 121 1.75 -8.71 -20.58
N LEU A 122 2.16 -7.45 -20.73
CA LEU A 122 2.95 -7.00 -21.87
C LEU A 122 4.29 -7.72 -21.94
N ALA A 123 5.00 -7.88 -20.83
CA ALA A 123 6.26 -8.62 -20.82
C ALA A 123 6.09 -10.10 -21.20
N VAL A 124 4.97 -10.74 -20.86
CA VAL A 124 4.67 -12.12 -21.26
C VAL A 124 4.30 -12.22 -22.75
N VAL A 125 3.55 -11.25 -23.27
CA VAL A 125 3.13 -11.24 -24.68
C VAL A 125 4.31 -10.98 -25.62
N ASN A 126 5.33 -10.25 -25.16
CA ASN A 126 6.49 -9.85 -25.96
C ASN A 126 7.78 -10.63 -25.65
N ALA A 127 7.71 -11.65 -24.79
CA ALA A 127 8.80 -12.59 -24.51
C ALA A 127 8.72 -13.80 -25.44
#